data_AF-A0A124IT14-F1
#
_entry.id   AF-A0A124IT14-F1
#
_cell.length_a   1.000
_cell.length_b   1.000
_cell.length_c   1.000
_cell.angle_alpha   90.00
_cell.angle_beta   90.00
_cell.angle_gamma   90.00
#
_symmetry.space_group_name_H-M   'P 1'
#
loop_
_entity.id
_entity.type
_entity.pdbx_description
1 polymer ?
#
loop_
_entity_poly.entity_id
_entity_poly.type
_entity_poly.pdbx_seq_one_letter_code
_entity_poly.pdbx_strand_id
1 'polypeptide(L)'
;MFMGKLEDAINSASPWLIIVTSPILTSIQLSRGYWPVDLTLWLMMIGMTVQFLRMLSSKWGIGALTATIGLALTWLGRVGLVFNYFIVTNGLYQLIGAGSWGPAPGSLILASIMTTGFELYGVGLVAMAYIDHGGVAIGDVLMGFIDAAGAFMVKYSYLFAFLIPFIVRMIPELVSWPWFVGYDTPEYTATLMDYLIKPTFFTYTRWYGGPNALPPLLFLLLYPVAHLVNPWLIFKFNNAVLLGLLGVSMNFMLRR
;
A
#
# COMPACT_ATOMS: atom_id res chain seq x y z
N MET A 1 -3.43 47.53 -7.39
CA MET A 1 -4.26 47.02 -6.26
C MET A 1 -5.11 45.80 -6.63
N PHE A 2 -5.59 45.66 -7.87
CA PHE A 2 -6.32 44.45 -8.32
C PHE A 2 -5.44 43.20 -8.50
N MET A 3 -4.17 43.38 -8.87
CA MET A 3 -3.25 42.28 -9.19
C MET A 3 -2.86 41.45 -7.95
N GLY A 4 -2.61 42.10 -6.80
CA GLY A 4 -2.31 41.41 -5.53
C GLY A 4 -3.48 40.59 -5.00
N LYS A 5 -4.73 41.11 -5.08
CA LYS A 5 -5.92 40.36 -4.66
C LYS A 5 -6.21 39.13 -5.53
N LEU A 6 -5.82 39.16 -6.81
CA LEU A 6 -5.95 38.02 -7.71
C LEU A 6 -4.85 36.97 -7.43
N GLU A 7 -3.62 37.41 -7.16
CA GLU A 7 -2.53 36.53 -6.72
C GLU A 7 -2.87 35.83 -5.40
N ASP A 8 -3.40 36.57 -4.42
CA ASP A 8 -3.82 36.02 -3.13
C ASP A 8 -5.01 35.04 -3.26
N ALA A 9 -5.96 35.33 -4.15
CA ALA A 9 -7.08 34.44 -4.46
C ALA A 9 -6.63 33.16 -5.19
N ILE A 10 -5.67 33.27 -6.12
CA ILE A 10 -5.10 32.11 -6.84
C ILE A 10 -4.24 31.27 -5.89
N ASN A 11 -3.44 31.91 -5.03
CA ASN A 11 -2.60 31.22 -4.05
C ASN A 11 -3.41 30.52 -2.95
N SER A 12 -4.58 31.05 -2.59
CA SER A 12 -5.49 30.43 -1.61
C SER A 12 -6.38 29.33 -2.21
N ALA A 13 -6.73 29.40 -3.51
CA ALA A 13 -7.50 28.37 -4.19
C ALA A 13 -6.66 27.20 -4.72
N SER A 14 -5.39 27.43 -5.05
CA SER A 14 -4.45 26.45 -5.63
C SER A 14 -4.31 25.14 -4.83
N PRO A 15 -4.19 25.14 -3.48
CA PRO A 15 -4.03 23.91 -2.71
C PRO A 15 -5.26 22.99 -2.77
N TRP A 16 -6.46 23.57 -2.73
CA TRP A 16 -7.72 22.83 -2.81
C TRP A 16 -7.91 22.22 -4.20
N LEU A 17 -7.45 22.91 -5.23
CA LEU A 17 -7.47 22.40 -6.59
C LEU A 17 -6.58 21.16 -6.71
N ILE A 18 -5.39 21.13 -6.09
CA ILE A 18 -4.52 19.94 -6.05
C ILE A 18 -5.20 18.78 -5.31
N ILE A 19 -5.78 19.03 -4.14
CA ILE A 19 -6.44 18.01 -3.31
C ILE A 19 -7.61 17.35 -4.06
N VAL A 20 -8.43 18.14 -4.76
CA VAL A 20 -9.61 17.61 -5.46
C VAL A 20 -9.26 16.99 -6.81
N THR A 21 -8.38 17.63 -7.59
CA THR A 21 -8.10 17.20 -8.96
C THR A 21 -7.17 15.99 -9.02
N SER A 22 -6.21 15.86 -8.10
CA SER A 22 -5.24 14.76 -8.15
C SER A 22 -5.86 13.35 -8.05
N PRO A 23 -6.80 13.02 -7.13
CA PRO A 23 -7.42 11.68 -7.10
C PRO A 23 -8.30 11.43 -8.34
N ILE A 24 -8.98 12.46 -8.85
CA ILE A 24 -9.83 12.35 -10.05
C ILE A 24 -8.97 12.04 -11.28
N LEU A 25 -7.92 12.83 -11.51
CA LEU A 25 -7.00 12.64 -12.64
C LEU A 25 -6.28 11.29 -12.53
N THR A 26 -5.82 10.91 -11.33
CA THR A 26 -5.20 9.59 -11.11
C THR A 26 -6.16 8.45 -11.44
N SER A 27 -7.43 8.55 -11.01
CA SER A 27 -8.46 7.54 -11.29
C SER A 27 -8.80 7.45 -12.77
N ILE A 28 -8.92 8.58 -13.47
CA ILE A 28 -9.14 8.62 -14.92
C ILE A 28 -7.95 7.97 -15.64
N GLN A 29 -6.72 8.28 -15.22
CA GLN A 29 -5.53 7.75 -15.84
C GLN A 29 -5.39 6.23 -15.65
N LEU A 30 -5.67 5.72 -14.45
CA LEU A 30 -5.66 4.28 -14.17
C LEU A 30 -6.78 3.52 -14.90
N SER A 31 -7.94 4.15 -15.13
CA SER A 31 -9.11 3.47 -15.72
C SER A 31 -9.14 3.52 -17.25
N ARG A 32 -8.69 4.63 -17.85
CA ARG A 32 -8.86 4.88 -19.29
C ARG A 32 -7.56 5.15 -20.04
N GLY A 33 -6.47 5.46 -19.35
CA GLY A 33 -5.15 5.60 -19.96
C GLY A 33 -5.08 6.71 -21.01
N TYR A 34 -5.08 7.97 -20.58
CA TYR A 34 -5.10 9.14 -21.48
C TYR A 34 -3.85 9.99 -21.33
N TRP A 35 -3.07 10.08 -22.41
CA TRP A 35 -1.82 10.86 -22.44
C TRP A 35 -1.96 12.33 -21.96
N PRO A 36 -3.06 13.08 -22.21
CA PRO A 36 -3.19 14.44 -21.71
C PRO A 36 -3.36 14.50 -20.18
N VAL A 37 -3.97 13.47 -19.58
CA VAL A 37 -4.15 13.38 -18.12
C VAL A 37 -2.79 13.15 -17.46
N ASP A 38 -1.98 12.27 -18.03
CA ASP A 38 -0.61 12.05 -17.56
C ASP A 38 0.24 13.33 -17.66
N LEU A 39 0.14 14.04 -18.78
CA LEU A 39 0.84 15.31 -18.97
C LEU A 39 0.38 16.39 -17.98
N THR A 40 -0.91 16.41 -17.65
CA THR A 40 -1.47 17.31 -16.63
C THR A 40 -0.87 17.02 -15.26
N LEU A 41 -0.75 15.74 -14.88
CA LEU A 41 -0.13 15.34 -13.60
C LEU A 41 1.36 15.74 -13.55
N TRP A 42 2.11 15.62 -14.65
CA TRP A 42 3.47 16.14 -14.74
C TRP A 42 3.54 17.65 -14.55
N LEU A 43 2.65 18.41 -15.20
CA LEU A 43 2.60 19.86 -15.04
C LEU A 43 2.28 20.26 -13.59
N MET A 44 1.37 19.54 -12.93
CA MET A 44 1.08 19.74 -11.51
C MET A 44 2.33 19.51 -10.65
N MET A 45 3.08 18.42 -10.89
CA MET A 45 4.32 18.14 -10.15
C MET A 45 5.39 19.21 -10.36
N ILE A 46 5.57 19.70 -11.59
CA ILE A 46 6.50 20.80 -11.90
C ILE A 46 6.07 22.05 -11.14
N GLY A 47 4.78 22.40 -11.20
CA GLY A 47 4.20 23.53 -10.48
C GLY A 47 4.45 23.46 -8.97
N MET A 48 4.17 22.29 -8.36
CA MET A 48 4.46 22.02 -6.95
C MET A 48 5.94 22.13 -6.61
N THR A 49 6.81 21.62 -7.49
CA THR A 49 8.26 21.69 -7.27
C THR A 49 8.74 23.15 -7.31
N VAL A 50 8.27 23.94 -8.28
CA VAL A 50 8.59 25.37 -8.38
C VAL A 50 8.07 26.13 -7.16
N GLN A 51 6.83 25.86 -6.74
CA GLN A 51 6.25 26.46 -5.54
C GLN A 51 7.07 26.09 -4.30
N PHE A 52 7.43 24.81 -4.13
CA PHE A 52 8.26 24.36 -3.02
C PHE A 52 9.64 25.03 -3.01
N LEU A 53 10.31 25.17 -4.16
CA LEU A 53 11.60 25.85 -4.26
C LEU A 53 11.51 27.31 -3.80
N ARG A 54 10.41 28.01 -4.11
CA ARG A 54 10.17 29.38 -3.62
C ARG A 54 9.97 29.45 -2.11
N MET A 55 9.51 28.36 -1.50
CA MET A 55 9.26 28.27 -0.06
C MET A 55 10.50 27.92 0.75
N LEU A 56 11.60 27.47 0.12
CA LEU A 56 12.85 27.14 0.81
C LEU A 56 13.42 28.33 1.61
N SER A 57 13.15 29.56 1.18
CA SER A 57 13.58 30.80 1.85
C SER A 57 12.68 31.23 3.02
N SER A 58 11.54 30.56 3.22
CA SER A 58 10.58 30.89 4.28
C SER A 58 10.89 30.15 5.59
N LYS A 59 10.24 30.53 6.70
CA LYS A 59 10.38 29.82 7.97
C LYS A 59 9.62 28.48 7.89
N TRP A 60 10.28 27.40 8.30
CA TRP A 60 9.73 26.05 8.21
C TRP A 60 8.88 25.72 9.43
N GLY A 61 7.57 25.57 9.22
CA GLY A 61 6.62 25.06 10.21
C GLY A 61 6.09 23.67 9.85
N ILE A 62 5.10 23.17 10.59
CA ILE A 62 4.48 21.85 10.34
C ILE A 62 3.95 21.73 8.92
N GLY A 63 3.23 22.75 8.43
CA GLY A 63 2.73 22.70 7.06
C GLY A 63 3.87 22.62 6.02
N ALA A 64 5.04 23.21 6.28
CA ALA A 64 6.21 23.09 5.39
C ALA A 64 6.79 21.68 5.41
N LEU A 65 6.82 21.03 6.58
CA LEU A 65 7.21 19.62 6.70
C LEU A 65 6.21 18.71 5.97
N THR A 66 4.91 18.90 6.18
CA THR A 66 3.85 18.14 5.51
C THR A 66 3.92 18.33 3.99
N ALA A 67 4.18 19.55 3.52
CA ALA A 67 4.40 19.83 2.11
C ALA A 67 5.67 19.13 1.59
N THR A 68 6.75 19.11 2.35
CA THR A 68 7.99 18.41 1.97
C THR A 68 7.76 16.90 1.81
N ILE A 69 7.09 16.28 2.79
CA ILE A 69 6.75 14.85 2.75
C ILE A 69 5.82 14.57 1.56
N GLY A 70 4.79 15.40 1.37
CA GLY A 70 3.87 15.30 0.24
C GLY A 70 4.60 15.36 -1.10
N LEU A 71 5.50 16.32 -1.28
CA LEU A 71 6.31 16.45 -2.48
C LEU A 71 7.20 15.22 -2.71
N ALA A 72 7.85 14.72 -1.66
CA ALA A 72 8.69 13.53 -1.74
C ALA A 72 7.89 12.29 -2.16
N LEU A 73 6.72 12.05 -1.57
CA LEU A 73 5.83 10.95 -1.95
C LEU A 73 5.30 11.08 -3.37
N THR A 74 4.97 12.31 -3.79
CA THR A 74 4.54 12.60 -5.17
C THR A 74 5.62 12.18 -6.17
N TRP A 75 6.87 12.59 -5.92
CA TRP A 75 8.01 12.21 -6.75
C TRP A 75 8.33 10.71 -6.68
N LEU A 76 8.27 10.10 -5.50
CA LEU A 76 8.53 8.67 -5.33
C LEU A 76 7.50 7.82 -6.08
N GLY A 77 6.21 8.13 -5.92
CA GLY A 77 5.14 7.46 -6.65
C GLY A 77 5.30 7.65 -8.16
N ARG A 78 5.61 8.86 -8.62
CA ARG A 78 5.79 9.14 -10.05
C ARG A 78 7.00 8.45 -10.67
N VAL A 79 8.18 8.57 -10.05
CA VAL A 79 9.39 7.90 -10.54
C VAL A 79 9.19 6.39 -10.55
N GLY A 80 8.53 5.85 -9.51
CA GLY A 80 8.12 4.47 -9.48
C GLY A 80 7.21 4.09 -10.65
N LEU A 81 6.18 4.89 -10.97
CA LEU A 81 5.29 4.64 -12.12
C LEU A 81 6.04 4.64 -13.45
N VAL A 82 6.95 5.60 -13.65
CA VAL A 82 7.80 5.68 -14.84
C VAL A 82 8.69 4.45 -14.95
N PHE A 83 9.34 4.05 -13.85
CA PHE A 83 10.23 2.90 -13.84
C PHE A 83 9.48 1.58 -14.04
N ASN A 84 8.32 1.42 -13.40
CA ASN A 84 7.41 0.29 -13.59
C ASN A 84 7.02 0.15 -15.06
N TYR A 85 6.60 1.26 -15.68
CA TYR A 85 6.20 1.26 -17.08
C TYR A 85 7.38 1.02 -18.03
N PHE A 86 8.56 1.59 -17.73
CA PHE A 86 9.79 1.34 -18.47
C PHE A 86 10.16 -0.15 -18.47
N ILE A 87 10.13 -0.81 -17.31
CA ILE A 87 10.39 -2.26 -17.20
C ILE A 87 9.38 -3.06 -18.00
N VAL A 88 8.08 -2.80 -17.81
CA VAL A 88 7.02 -3.58 -18.45
C VAL A 88 7.05 -3.48 -19.97
N THR A 89 7.47 -2.32 -20.49
CA THR A 89 7.52 -2.05 -21.93
C THR A 89 8.91 -2.23 -22.55
N ASN A 90 9.89 -2.73 -21.80
CA ASN A 90 11.29 -2.83 -22.23
C ASN A 90 11.86 -1.51 -22.79
N GLY A 91 11.43 -0.37 -22.23
CA GLY A 91 11.93 0.97 -22.59
C GLY A 91 11.45 1.53 -23.93
N LEU A 92 10.43 0.94 -24.55
CA LEU A 92 9.98 1.32 -25.90
C LEU A 92 8.95 2.46 -25.94
N TYR A 93 8.42 2.89 -24.78
CA TYR A 93 7.31 3.85 -24.71
C TYR A 93 7.68 5.16 -23.98
N GLN A 94 6.84 6.17 -24.21
CA GLN A 94 6.99 7.51 -23.66
C GLN A 94 6.87 7.52 -22.12
N LEU A 95 7.82 8.19 -21.46
CA LEU A 95 7.90 8.31 -19.99
C LEU A 95 7.06 9.47 -19.43
N ILE A 96 6.81 10.46 -20.28
CA ILE A 96 5.98 11.65 -20.01
C ILE A 96 4.83 11.63 -21.01
N GLY A 97 3.60 11.83 -20.54
CA GLY A 97 2.42 11.70 -21.38
C GLY A 97 2.09 10.23 -21.69
N ALA A 98 2.38 9.31 -20.76
CA ALA A 98 2.13 7.90 -20.98
C ALA A 98 0.62 7.63 -21.05
N GLY A 99 0.18 6.84 -22.04
CA GLY A 99 -1.21 6.36 -22.13
C GLY A 99 -1.52 5.23 -21.15
N SER A 100 -0.56 4.75 -20.39
CA SER A 100 -0.73 3.74 -19.33
C SER A 100 0.44 3.81 -18.37
N TRP A 101 0.25 3.37 -17.13
CA TRP A 101 1.33 3.23 -16.14
C TRP A 101 1.72 1.78 -15.88
N GLY A 102 1.21 0.87 -16.72
CA GLY A 102 1.46 -0.56 -16.62
C GLY A 102 0.40 -1.30 -15.80
N PRO A 103 0.52 -2.63 -15.73
CA PRO A 103 -0.48 -3.50 -15.13
C PRO A 103 -0.54 -3.33 -13.60
N ALA A 104 -1.75 -3.57 -13.08
CA ALA A 104 -1.97 -3.80 -11.65
C ALA A 104 -1.25 -5.08 -11.18
N PRO A 105 -0.83 -5.18 -9.90
CA PRO A 105 -1.06 -4.22 -8.81
C PRO A 105 -0.01 -3.11 -8.68
N GLY A 106 1.12 -3.21 -9.39
CA GLY A 106 2.25 -2.27 -9.23
C GLY A 106 1.88 -0.82 -9.51
N SER A 107 1.18 -0.56 -10.61
CA SER A 107 0.74 0.79 -10.97
C SER A 107 -0.28 1.37 -9.99
N LEU A 108 -1.15 0.55 -9.39
CA LEU A 108 -2.12 0.99 -8.38
C LEU A 108 -1.45 1.45 -7.09
N ILE A 109 -0.47 0.69 -6.58
CA ILE A 109 0.25 1.05 -5.35
C ILE A 109 1.02 2.35 -5.54
N LEU A 110 1.77 2.47 -6.64
CA LEU A 110 2.59 3.64 -6.93
C LEU A 110 1.74 4.88 -7.22
N ALA A 111 0.61 4.72 -7.90
CA ALA A 111 -0.37 5.79 -8.08
C ALA A 111 -0.98 6.23 -6.74
N SER A 112 -1.30 5.30 -5.85
CA SER A 112 -1.82 5.64 -4.51
C SER A 112 -0.81 6.43 -3.68
N ILE A 113 0.48 6.06 -3.75
CA ILE A 113 1.57 6.80 -3.10
C ILE A 113 1.67 8.21 -3.68
N MET A 114 1.63 8.34 -5.01
CA MET A 114 1.67 9.64 -5.69
C MET A 114 0.48 10.53 -5.29
N THR A 115 -0.75 10.01 -5.32
CA THR A 115 -1.97 10.76 -4.94
C THR A 115 -1.94 11.18 -3.48
N THR A 116 -1.53 10.29 -2.58
CA THR A 116 -1.34 10.63 -1.16
C THR A 116 -0.31 11.76 -1.01
N GLY A 117 0.74 11.75 -1.82
CA GLY A 117 1.72 12.84 -1.90
C GLY A 117 1.11 14.18 -2.32
N PHE A 118 0.29 14.19 -3.37
CA PHE A 118 -0.42 15.39 -3.83
C PHE A 118 -1.33 15.97 -2.73
N GLU A 119 -2.08 15.11 -2.06
CA GLU A 119 -2.99 15.51 -0.99
C GLU A 119 -2.23 16.06 0.23
N LEU A 120 -1.18 15.37 0.69
CA LEU A 120 -0.33 15.85 1.79
C LEU A 120 0.35 17.17 1.43
N TYR A 121 0.76 17.35 0.17
CA TYR A 121 1.30 18.63 -0.28
C TYR A 121 0.28 19.76 -0.17
N GLY A 122 -0.93 19.54 -0.69
CA GLY A 122 -2.03 20.50 -0.61
C GLY A 122 -2.42 20.82 0.84
N VAL A 123 -2.55 19.81 1.70
CA VAL A 123 -2.84 19.99 3.13
C VAL A 123 -1.72 20.76 3.83
N GLY A 124 -0.46 20.49 3.49
CA GLY A 124 0.68 21.24 4.02
C GLY A 124 0.62 22.73 3.66
N LEU A 125 0.28 23.05 2.40
CA LEU A 125 0.07 24.43 1.96
C LEU A 125 -1.10 25.11 2.69
N VAL A 126 -2.22 24.42 2.86
CA VAL A 126 -3.37 24.93 3.64
C VAL A 126 -2.95 25.18 5.08
N ALA A 127 -2.26 24.23 5.71
CA ALA A 127 -1.78 24.37 7.08
C ALA A 127 -0.84 25.57 7.24
N MET A 128 0.07 25.82 6.28
CA MET A 128 0.92 27.03 6.30
C MET A 128 0.11 28.32 6.21
N ALA A 129 -0.91 28.37 5.36
CA ALA A 129 -1.79 29.52 5.23
C ALA A 129 -2.62 29.79 6.51
N TYR A 130 -2.97 28.74 7.26
CA TYR A 130 -3.69 28.88 8.54
C TYR A 130 -2.77 29.20 9.74
N ILE A 131 -1.50 28.77 9.72
CA ILE A 131 -0.54 28.90 10.84
C ILE A 131 0.05 30.32 10.98
N ASP A 132 -0.12 31.20 9.99
CA ASP A 132 0.16 32.64 10.11
C ASP A 132 -0.65 33.35 11.25
N HIS A 133 -1.50 32.62 11.98
CA HIS A 133 -2.26 33.09 13.15
C HIS A 133 -1.92 32.46 14.52
N GLY A 134 -0.86 31.66 14.65
CA GLY A 134 -0.39 31.19 15.98
C GLY A 134 0.29 29.83 15.93
N GLY A 135 1.61 29.80 16.08
CA GLY A 135 2.44 28.63 15.83
C GLY A 135 2.46 27.60 16.96
N VAL A 136 2.13 26.35 16.61
CA VAL A 136 2.47 25.14 17.38
C VAL A 136 3.84 24.63 16.89
N ALA A 137 4.72 24.19 17.80
CA ALA A 137 6.05 23.72 17.43
C ALA A 137 6.00 22.33 16.76
N ILE A 138 6.95 22.07 15.86
CA ILE A 138 7.07 20.80 15.11
C ILE A 138 7.16 19.59 16.06
N GLY A 139 7.83 19.75 17.20
CA GLY A 139 7.93 18.72 18.22
C GLY A 139 6.57 18.32 18.81
N ASP A 140 5.69 19.29 19.06
CA ASP A 140 4.39 19.04 19.69
C ASP A 140 3.45 18.28 18.74
N VAL A 141 3.52 18.54 17.44
CA VAL A 141 2.70 17.83 16.44
C VAL A 141 3.27 16.47 16.06
N LEU A 142 4.59 16.32 15.97
CA LEU A 142 5.21 15.00 15.79
C LEU A 142 4.94 14.11 17.00
N MET A 143 5.08 14.63 18.21
CA MET A 143 4.71 13.91 19.42
C MET A 143 3.21 13.61 19.45
N GLY A 144 2.35 14.56 19.11
CA GLY A 144 0.91 14.31 19.00
C GLY A 144 0.54 13.21 17.99
N PHE A 145 1.24 13.14 16.85
CA PHE A 145 1.06 12.07 15.88
C PHE A 145 1.59 10.73 16.38
N ILE A 146 2.79 10.70 16.97
CA ILE A 146 3.38 9.48 17.55
C ILE A 146 2.51 8.96 18.69
N ASP A 147 1.99 9.84 19.54
CA ASP A 147 1.09 9.51 20.64
C ASP A 147 -0.26 9.00 20.12
N ALA A 148 -0.82 9.63 19.09
CA ALA A 148 -2.06 9.17 18.46
C ALA A 148 -1.88 7.83 17.75
N ALA A 149 -0.78 7.64 17.02
CA ALA A 149 -0.44 6.39 16.35
C ALA A 149 -0.16 5.28 17.37
N GLY A 150 0.58 5.59 18.44
CA GLY A 150 0.84 4.68 19.55
C GLY A 150 -0.45 4.27 20.26
N ALA A 151 -1.31 5.23 20.61
CA ALA A 151 -2.61 4.97 21.22
C ALA A 151 -3.51 4.13 20.30
N PHE A 152 -3.51 4.40 18.99
CA PHE A 152 -4.21 3.62 17.98
C PHE A 152 -3.68 2.18 17.91
N MET A 153 -2.36 2.00 17.84
CA MET A 153 -1.71 0.69 17.81
C MET A 153 -1.97 -0.11 19.10
N VAL A 154 -1.99 0.55 20.26
CA VAL A 154 -2.30 -0.10 21.54
C VAL A 154 -3.78 -0.50 21.59
N LYS A 155 -4.70 0.39 21.18
CA LYS A 155 -6.14 0.15 21.12
C LYS A 155 -6.48 -1.02 20.19
N TYR A 156 -5.82 -1.09 19.03
CA TYR A 156 -6.02 -2.14 18.03
C TYR A 156 -4.87 -3.15 18.02
N SER A 157 -4.24 -3.40 19.18
CA SER A 157 -3.04 -4.23 19.28
C SER A 157 -3.21 -5.64 18.71
N TYR A 158 -4.37 -6.26 18.89
CA TYR A 158 -4.67 -7.57 18.29
C TYR A 158 -4.69 -7.54 16.76
N LEU A 159 -5.17 -6.45 16.15
CA LEU A 159 -5.14 -6.29 14.70
C LEU A 159 -3.70 -6.21 14.19
N PHE A 160 -2.86 -5.38 14.83
CA PHE A 160 -1.45 -5.26 14.44
C PHE A 160 -0.64 -6.53 14.72
N ALA A 161 -0.94 -7.20 15.83
CA ALA A 161 -0.35 -8.49 16.17
C ALA A 161 -0.71 -9.58 15.14
N PHE A 162 -1.88 -9.48 14.48
CA PHE A 162 -2.21 -10.32 13.33
C PHE A 162 -1.50 -9.86 12.05
N LEU A 163 -1.66 -8.59 11.69
CA LEU A 163 -1.29 -8.06 10.37
C LEU A 163 0.21 -8.12 10.12
N ILE A 164 1.05 -7.76 11.09
CA ILE A 164 2.51 -7.70 10.90
C ILE A 164 3.07 -9.08 10.48
N PRO A 165 2.89 -10.16 11.28
CA PRO A 165 3.38 -11.48 10.89
C PRO A 165 2.67 -12.03 9.64
N PHE A 166 1.36 -11.79 9.49
CA PHE A 166 0.62 -12.19 8.29
C PHE A 166 1.26 -11.59 7.02
N ILE A 167 1.47 -10.28 6.97
CA ILE A 167 2.03 -9.58 5.81
C ILE A 167 3.46 -10.06 5.54
N VAL A 168 4.31 -10.13 6.57
CA VAL A 168 5.70 -10.59 6.42
C VAL A 168 5.74 -12.00 5.82
N ARG A 169 4.88 -12.91 6.30
CA ARG A 169 4.82 -14.29 5.78
C ARG A 169 4.16 -14.41 4.42
N MET A 170 3.30 -13.46 4.03
CA MET A 170 2.69 -13.41 2.71
C MET A 170 3.68 -13.05 1.60
N ILE A 171 4.74 -12.29 1.90
CA ILE A 171 5.69 -11.80 0.88
C ILE A 171 6.27 -12.95 0.03
N PRO A 172 6.86 -14.02 0.59
CA PRO A 172 7.37 -15.14 -0.21
C PRO A 172 6.29 -15.83 -1.05
N GLU A 173 5.05 -15.90 -0.55
CA GLU A 173 3.95 -16.53 -1.27
C GLU A 173 3.53 -15.73 -2.50
N LEU A 174 3.51 -14.40 -2.39
CA LEU A 174 3.21 -13.51 -3.52
C LEU A 174 4.35 -13.52 -4.56
N VAL A 175 5.60 -13.52 -4.11
CA VAL A 175 6.79 -13.52 -5.01
C VAL A 175 6.88 -14.82 -5.81
N SER A 176 6.54 -15.95 -5.21
CA SER A 176 6.60 -17.27 -5.85
C SER A 176 5.38 -17.60 -6.71
N TRP A 177 4.45 -16.68 -6.89
CA TRP A 177 3.19 -16.95 -7.59
C TRP A 177 3.41 -17.44 -9.04
N PRO A 178 2.71 -18.50 -9.51
CA PRO A 178 1.67 -19.30 -8.83
C PRO A 178 2.20 -20.55 -8.10
N TRP A 179 3.50 -20.71 -7.97
CA TRP A 179 4.12 -21.90 -7.38
C TRP A 179 4.06 -21.87 -5.86
N PHE A 180 4.05 -23.04 -5.22
CA PHE A 180 4.15 -23.10 -3.75
C PHE A 180 5.56 -22.74 -3.26
N VAL A 181 5.63 -22.19 -2.04
CA VAL A 181 6.90 -22.09 -1.31
C VAL A 181 7.13 -23.41 -0.56
N GLY A 182 8.29 -24.01 -0.78
CA GLY A 182 8.70 -25.27 -0.14
C GLY A 182 8.27 -26.53 -0.89
N TYR A 183 8.97 -27.64 -0.60
CA TYR A 183 8.78 -28.93 -1.29
C TYR A 183 7.60 -29.73 -0.76
N ASP A 184 7.19 -29.52 0.49
CA ASP A 184 6.14 -30.33 1.13
C ASP A 184 4.73 -29.77 0.89
N THR A 185 4.58 -28.46 0.69
CA THR A 185 3.28 -27.80 0.46
C THR A 185 2.45 -28.40 -0.69
N PRO A 186 3.05 -28.82 -1.83
CA PRO A 186 2.35 -29.60 -2.85
C PRO A 186 1.74 -30.91 -2.33
N GLU A 187 2.43 -31.65 -1.44
CA GLU A 187 1.93 -32.90 -0.85
C GLU A 187 0.67 -32.63 -0.01
N TYR A 188 0.73 -31.62 0.86
CA TYR A 188 -0.41 -31.23 1.68
C TYR A 188 -1.61 -30.79 0.81
N THR A 189 -1.34 -30.06 -0.27
CA THR A 189 -2.39 -29.62 -1.20
C THR A 189 -3.05 -30.81 -1.90
N ALA A 190 -2.23 -31.71 -2.47
CA ALA A 190 -2.72 -32.90 -3.17
C ALA A 190 -3.54 -33.79 -2.22
N THR A 191 -3.06 -33.97 -0.99
CA THR A 191 -3.78 -34.75 0.04
C THR A 191 -5.15 -34.16 0.35
N LEU A 192 -5.26 -32.83 0.48
CA LEU A 192 -6.54 -32.18 0.75
C LEU A 192 -7.50 -32.29 -0.45
N MET A 193 -6.97 -32.22 -1.68
CA MET A 193 -7.76 -32.50 -2.89
C MET A 193 -8.26 -33.94 -2.92
N ASP A 194 -7.42 -34.91 -2.56
CA ASP A 194 -7.81 -36.32 -2.48
C ASP A 194 -8.91 -36.53 -1.43
N TYR A 195 -8.83 -35.85 -0.27
CA TYR A 195 -9.85 -35.95 0.78
C TYR A 195 -11.21 -35.40 0.36
N LEU A 196 -11.26 -34.41 -0.53
CA LEU A 196 -12.53 -33.93 -1.10
C LEU A 196 -13.23 -35.02 -1.92
N ILE A 197 -12.48 -35.90 -2.57
CA ILE A 197 -13.01 -37.02 -3.36
C ILE A 197 -13.29 -38.23 -2.44
N LYS A 198 -12.34 -38.54 -1.56
CA LYS A 198 -12.39 -39.70 -0.66
C LYS A 198 -11.98 -39.27 0.76
N PRO A 199 -12.95 -38.95 1.64
CA PRO A 199 -12.67 -38.47 2.98
C PRO A 199 -12.03 -39.56 3.85
N THR A 200 -10.72 -39.49 4.06
CA THR A 200 -9.97 -40.49 4.85
C THR A 200 -8.95 -39.80 5.75
N PHE A 201 -9.39 -39.25 6.88
CA PHE A 201 -8.58 -38.41 7.77
C PHE A 201 -7.49 -39.16 8.57
N PHE A 202 -7.56 -40.49 8.66
CA PHE A 202 -6.59 -41.32 9.40
C PHE A 202 -5.98 -42.38 8.47
N THR A 203 -5.44 -41.94 7.33
CA THR A 203 -4.83 -42.80 6.33
C THR A 203 -3.40 -42.38 6.03
N TYR A 204 -2.65 -43.27 5.40
CA TYR A 204 -1.36 -42.94 4.80
C TYR A 204 -1.57 -42.30 3.43
N THR A 205 -0.84 -41.22 3.16
CA THR A 205 -0.67 -40.64 1.83
C THR A 205 0.58 -41.25 1.20
N ARG A 206 0.71 -41.19 -0.13
CA ARG A 206 1.90 -41.69 -0.82
C ARG A 206 2.69 -40.52 -1.39
N TRP A 207 3.91 -40.29 -0.89
CA TRP A 207 4.78 -39.21 -1.32
C TRP A 207 6.24 -39.66 -1.32
N TYR A 208 7.04 -39.17 -2.27
CA TYR A 208 8.41 -39.64 -2.53
C TYR A 208 8.57 -41.18 -2.57
N GLY A 209 7.56 -41.89 -3.08
CA GLY A 209 7.60 -43.35 -3.28
C GLY A 209 7.18 -44.20 -2.08
N GLY A 210 6.99 -43.60 -0.89
CA GLY A 210 6.62 -44.30 0.34
C GLY A 210 5.29 -43.84 0.96
N PRO A 211 4.72 -44.61 1.89
CA PRO A 211 3.59 -44.17 2.71
C PRO A 211 4.06 -43.18 3.78
N ASN A 212 3.43 -42.01 3.83
CA ASN A 212 3.63 -40.98 4.86
C ASN A 212 2.35 -40.81 5.68
N ALA A 213 2.49 -40.66 6.99
CA ALA A 213 1.39 -40.31 7.87
C ALA A 213 1.44 -38.79 8.13
N LEU A 214 0.53 -38.04 7.50
CA LEU A 214 0.43 -36.61 7.74
C LEU A 214 -0.45 -36.33 8.97
N PRO A 215 -0.16 -35.28 9.77
CA PRO A 215 -0.95 -34.96 10.95
C PRO A 215 -2.40 -34.64 10.59
N PRO A 216 -3.40 -35.36 11.15
CA PRO A 216 -4.79 -35.28 10.69
C PRO A 216 -5.47 -33.96 11.06
N LEU A 217 -5.00 -33.29 12.11
CA LEU A 217 -5.64 -32.08 12.65
C LEU A 217 -5.74 -30.95 11.62
N LEU A 218 -4.68 -30.72 10.85
CA LEU A 218 -4.66 -29.68 9.83
C LEU A 218 -5.73 -29.93 8.76
N PHE A 219 -5.83 -31.18 8.30
CA PHE A 219 -6.81 -31.56 7.27
C PHE A 219 -8.24 -31.56 7.80
N LEU A 220 -8.46 -31.98 9.05
CA LEU A 220 -9.78 -31.92 9.68
C LEU A 220 -10.31 -30.47 9.74
N LEU A 221 -9.43 -29.50 10.05
CA LEU A 221 -9.79 -28.08 10.07
C LEU A 221 -10.01 -27.51 8.66
N LEU A 222 -9.16 -27.86 7.70
CA LEU A 222 -9.22 -27.30 6.35
C LEU A 222 -10.25 -27.96 5.44
N TYR A 223 -10.66 -29.20 5.71
CA TYR A 223 -11.64 -29.94 4.90
C TYR A 223 -12.97 -29.21 4.66
N PRO A 224 -13.67 -28.67 5.68
CA PRO A 224 -14.89 -27.90 5.42
C PRO A 224 -14.63 -26.64 4.58
N VAL A 225 -13.47 -26.00 4.76
CA VAL A 225 -13.07 -24.81 3.97
C VAL A 225 -12.77 -25.19 2.52
N ALA A 226 -12.22 -26.38 2.28
CA ALA A 226 -11.87 -26.91 0.97
C ALA A 226 -13.07 -27.16 0.05
N HIS A 227 -14.29 -27.28 0.61
CA HIS A 227 -15.53 -27.31 -0.18
C HIS A 227 -15.92 -25.94 -0.74
N LEU A 228 -15.39 -24.85 -0.19
CA LEU A 228 -15.70 -23.48 -0.58
C LEU A 228 -14.56 -22.81 -1.34
N VAL A 229 -13.32 -23.18 -1.02
CA VAL A 229 -12.10 -22.56 -1.54
C VAL A 229 -11.17 -23.64 -2.08
N ASN A 230 -10.57 -23.39 -3.24
CA ASN A 230 -9.62 -24.33 -3.84
C ASN A 230 -8.47 -24.65 -2.86
N PRO A 231 -8.16 -25.94 -2.60
CA PRO A 231 -7.04 -26.34 -1.74
C PRO A 231 -5.71 -25.65 -2.06
N TRP A 232 -5.45 -25.33 -3.33
CA TRP A 232 -4.27 -24.58 -3.74
C TRP A 232 -4.22 -23.18 -3.13
N LEU A 233 -5.34 -22.44 -3.15
CA LEU A 233 -5.45 -21.15 -2.47
C LEU A 233 -5.32 -21.32 -0.96
N ILE A 234 -5.98 -22.33 -0.38
CA ILE A 234 -5.92 -22.59 1.06
C ILE A 234 -4.46 -22.71 1.51
N PHE A 235 -3.67 -23.59 0.89
CA PHE A 235 -2.27 -23.78 1.29
C PHE A 235 -1.34 -22.61 0.92
N LYS A 236 -1.73 -21.77 -0.04
CA LYS A 236 -1.00 -20.54 -0.36
C LYS A 236 -1.08 -19.51 0.76
N PHE A 237 -2.23 -19.42 1.45
CA PHE A 237 -2.45 -18.42 2.49
C PHE A 237 -2.40 -18.99 3.92
N ASN A 238 -2.58 -20.31 4.09
CA ASN A 238 -2.71 -20.95 5.41
C ASN A 238 -1.57 -20.60 6.36
N ASN A 239 -0.32 -20.71 5.90
CA ASN A 239 0.85 -20.42 6.74
C ASN A 239 0.88 -18.96 7.21
N ALA A 240 0.50 -18.01 6.35
CA ALA A 240 0.44 -16.60 6.73
C ALA A 240 -0.68 -16.32 7.72
N VAL A 241 -1.86 -16.91 7.52
CA VAL A 241 -3.00 -16.80 8.45
C VAL A 241 -2.63 -17.38 9.81
N LEU A 242 -2.05 -18.58 9.86
CA LEU A 242 -1.62 -19.22 11.10
C LEU A 242 -0.56 -18.39 11.84
N LEU A 243 0.40 -17.78 11.12
CA LEU A 243 1.38 -16.90 11.74
C LEU A 243 0.74 -15.60 12.26
N GLY A 244 -0.27 -15.07 11.57
CA GLY A 244 -1.12 -13.98 12.05
C GLY A 244 -1.82 -14.33 13.36
N LEU A 245 -2.51 -15.48 13.40
CA LEU A 245 -3.19 -15.97 14.60
C LEU A 245 -2.22 -16.27 15.75
N LEU A 246 -1.01 -16.73 15.44
CA LEU A 246 0.04 -16.91 16.43
C LEU A 246 0.44 -15.56 17.05
N GLY A 247 0.59 -14.52 16.23
CA GLY A 247 0.87 -13.17 16.72
C GLY A 247 -0.22 -12.65 17.66
N VAL A 248 -1.50 -12.86 17.30
CA VAL A 248 -2.65 -12.56 18.18
C VAL A 248 -2.55 -13.31 19.51
N SER A 249 -2.25 -14.60 19.44
CA SER A 249 -2.13 -15.48 20.63
C SER A 249 -0.99 -15.04 21.54
N MET A 250 0.15 -14.65 20.97
CA MET A 250 1.29 -14.12 21.74
C MET A 250 0.97 -12.77 22.39
N ASN A 251 0.32 -11.85 21.67
CA ASN A 251 -0.13 -10.58 22.26
C ASN A 251 -1.14 -10.82 23.40
N PHE A 252 -2.01 -11.83 23.29
CA PHE A 252 -2.90 -12.23 24.37
C PHE A 252 -2.13 -12.77 25.59
N MET A 253 -1.13 -13.63 25.38
CA MET A 253 -0.31 -14.19 26.46
C MET A 253 0.53 -13.14 27.18
N LEU A 254 1.11 -12.18 26.44
CA LEU A 254 1.94 -11.11 27.01
C LEU A 254 1.14 -10.07 27.82
N ARG A 255 -0.18 -10.05 27.66
CA ARG A 255 -1.09 -9.12 28.36
C ARG A 255 -1.75 -9.74 29.59
N ARG A 256 -1.55 -11.04 29.82
CA ARG A 256 -1.94 -11.74 31.06
C ARG A 256 -0.81 -11.67 32.06
#